data_AF-A0AB33U8M9-F1
#
_entry.id   AF-A0AB33U8M9-F1
#
_cell.length_a   1.000
_cell.length_b   1.000
_cell.length_c   1.000
_cell.angle_alpha   90.00
_cell.angle_beta   90.00
_cell.angle_gamma   90.00
#
_symmetry.space_group_name_H-M   'P 1'
#
loop_
_entity.id
_entity.type
_entity.pdbx_description
1 polymer ?
#
loop_
_entity_poly.entity_id
_entity_poly.type
_entity_poly.pdbx_seq_one_letter_code
_entity_poly.pdbx_strand_id
1 'polypeptide(L)'
;MAYRNKTYVAFDGDNNMRYYQLMKAWKQSDSTSFNFYDAHDINRARDSSLEESIKRQLRERMANSKVFVLLIGERTRYLTKFVKWEIELAIKKELPIICVNLNKNRKKDNLCPSSLDEKLAIFIPFGNKIMQYALENWPRSHEKYRNEGKIGAYRYPDSIYENLKYWHY
;
A
#
# COMPACT_ATOMS: atom_id res chain seq x y z
N MET A 1 18.34 14.61 10.00
CA MET A 1 17.30 13.59 9.78
C MET A 1 17.18 13.28 8.29
N ALA A 2 17.30 12.02 7.87
CA ALA A 2 16.96 11.64 6.50
C ALA A 2 15.45 11.81 6.29
N TYR A 3 15.03 12.75 5.46
CA TYR A 3 13.62 12.99 5.17
C TYR A 3 13.02 11.80 4.41
N ARG A 4 12.22 10.97 5.09
CA ARG A 4 11.42 9.92 4.47
C ARG A 4 10.22 10.56 3.77
N ASN A 5 10.32 10.77 2.46
CA ASN A 5 9.26 11.39 1.65
C ASN A 5 8.66 10.44 0.60
N LYS A 6 8.95 9.14 0.70
CA LYS A 6 8.58 8.15 -0.32
C LYS A 6 7.49 7.20 0.18
N THR A 7 6.73 6.68 -0.77
CA THR A 7 5.67 5.68 -0.56
C THR A 7 6.13 4.37 -1.16
N TYR A 8 6.14 3.32 -0.36
CA TYR A 8 6.43 1.98 -0.85
C TYR A 8 5.15 1.35 -1.40
N VAL A 9 5.15 0.87 -2.64
CA VAL A 9 3.98 0.22 -3.25
C VAL A 9 4.27 -1.25 -3.49
N ALA A 10 3.58 -2.12 -2.76
CA ALA A 10 3.57 -3.57 -2.95
C ALA A 10 2.33 -3.98 -3.76
N PHE A 11 2.50 -4.86 -4.75
CA PHE A 11 1.42 -5.35 -5.59
C PHE A 11 1.82 -6.66 -6.29
N ASP A 12 0.88 -7.27 -7.02
CA ASP A 12 1.16 -8.39 -7.93
C ASP A 12 1.78 -7.86 -9.24
N GLY A 13 3.08 -8.07 -9.43
CA GLY A 13 3.81 -7.59 -10.61
C GLY A 13 3.29 -8.16 -11.94
N ASP A 14 2.77 -9.38 -11.95
CA ASP A 14 2.32 -10.06 -13.16
C ASP A 14 0.92 -9.60 -13.58
N ASN A 15 0.01 -9.43 -12.62
CA ASN A 15 -1.41 -9.18 -12.91
C ASN A 15 -1.83 -7.72 -12.72
N ASN A 16 -1.12 -6.95 -11.89
CA ASN A 16 -1.56 -5.62 -11.45
C ASN A 16 -0.65 -4.46 -11.89
N MET A 17 0.35 -4.72 -12.74
CA MET A 17 1.26 -3.69 -13.27
C MET A 17 0.53 -2.49 -13.91
N ARG A 18 -0.58 -2.73 -14.60
CA ARG A 18 -1.42 -1.67 -15.20
C ARG A 18 -1.93 -0.65 -14.17
N TYR A 19 -2.30 -1.09 -12.97
CA TYR A 19 -2.79 -0.22 -11.90
C TYR A 19 -1.66 0.64 -11.35
N TYR A 20 -0.47 0.06 -11.20
CA TYR A 20 0.72 0.80 -10.82
C TYR A 20 1.11 1.85 -11.88
N GLN A 21 1.02 1.52 -13.16
CA GLN A 21 1.23 2.48 -14.25
C GLN A 21 0.22 3.62 -14.20
N LEU A 22 -1.04 3.34 -13.91
CA LEU A 22 -2.06 4.37 -13.76
C LEU A 22 -1.78 5.30 -12.57
N MET A 23 -1.31 4.77 -11.44
CA MET A 23 -0.85 5.58 -10.31
C MET A 23 0.30 6.52 -10.69
N LYS A 24 1.24 6.03 -11.53
CA LYS A 24 2.32 6.87 -12.07
C LYS A 24 1.78 7.96 -13.00
N ALA A 25 0.75 7.68 -13.80
CA ALA A 25 0.11 8.67 -14.66
C ALA A 25 -0.61 9.76 -13.86
N TRP A 26 -1.34 9.39 -12.79
CA TRP A 26 -1.98 10.38 -11.90
C TRP A 26 -0.96 11.34 -11.29
N LYS A 27 0.19 10.82 -10.87
CA LYS A 27 1.29 11.65 -10.38
C LYS A 27 1.77 12.68 -11.42
N GLN A 28 1.91 12.29 -12.68
CA GLN A 28 2.36 13.18 -13.75
C GLN A 28 1.31 14.25 -14.08
N SER A 29 0.02 13.90 -13.99
CA SER A 29 -1.09 14.80 -14.30
C SER A 29 -1.35 15.84 -13.22
N ASP A 30 -1.33 15.46 -11.94
CA ASP A 30 -1.80 16.31 -10.83
C ASP A 30 -0.68 16.89 -9.97
N SER A 31 0.60 16.78 -10.39
CA SER A 31 1.78 17.18 -9.60
C SER A 31 1.77 16.63 -8.17
N THR A 32 1.10 15.51 -7.94
CA THR A 32 0.89 14.98 -6.59
C THR A 32 2.21 14.56 -5.99
N SER A 33 2.48 14.93 -4.74
CA SER A 33 3.81 14.82 -4.11
C SER A 33 4.28 13.39 -3.80
N PHE A 34 3.61 12.35 -4.31
CA PHE A 34 3.89 10.96 -3.94
C PHE A 34 5.05 10.38 -4.76
N ASN A 35 6.15 10.07 -4.07
CA ASN A 35 7.30 9.39 -4.66
C ASN A 35 7.18 7.88 -4.43
N PHE A 36 6.65 7.16 -5.42
CA PHE A 36 6.52 5.70 -5.36
C PHE A 36 7.86 5.01 -5.58
N TYR A 37 8.22 4.08 -4.69
CA TYR A 37 9.17 3.03 -5.02
C TYR A 37 8.40 1.84 -5.60
N ASP A 38 8.77 1.43 -6.82
CA ASP A 38 8.33 0.16 -7.39
C ASP A 38 9.14 -0.97 -6.74
N ALA A 39 8.50 -1.90 -6.03
CA ALA A 39 9.19 -3.09 -5.51
C ALA A 39 9.65 -4.02 -6.65
N HIS A 40 8.95 -4.01 -7.80
CA HIS A 40 9.14 -4.96 -8.89
C HIS A 40 10.09 -4.49 -9.98
N ASP A 41 10.53 -3.23 -9.97
CA ASP A 41 11.60 -2.74 -10.84
C ASP A 41 12.94 -3.48 -10.61
N ILE A 42 13.14 -4.01 -9.39
CA ILE A 42 14.31 -4.82 -9.04
C ILE A 42 14.17 -6.29 -9.50
N ASN A 43 12.94 -6.78 -9.67
CA ASN A 43 12.63 -8.21 -9.80
C ASN A 43 12.81 -8.80 -11.22
N ARG A 44 13.56 -8.13 -12.12
CA ARG A 44 13.72 -8.59 -13.51
C ARG A 44 14.69 -9.78 -13.71
N ALA A 45 15.34 -10.30 -12.66
CA ALA A 45 16.31 -11.39 -12.78
C ALA A 45 15.78 -12.71 -12.17
N ARG A 46 15.83 -13.80 -12.97
CA ARG A 46 15.25 -15.13 -12.69
C ARG A 46 16.26 -16.10 -12.05
N ASP A 47 16.79 -15.82 -10.86
CA ASP A 47 17.65 -16.80 -10.16
C ASP A 47 17.41 -16.84 -8.65
N SER A 48 17.69 -17.99 -8.03
CA SER A 48 17.35 -18.27 -6.62
C SER A 48 18.32 -17.62 -5.63
N SER A 49 19.57 -17.38 -6.03
CA SER A 49 20.56 -16.58 -5.28
C SER A 49 20.22 -15.09 -5.22
N LEU A 50 19.22 -14.63 -6.00
CA LEU A 50 18.76 -13.24 -5.97
C LEU A 50 17.75 -12.96 -4.86
N GLU A 51 17.08 -13.94 -4.26
CA GLU A 51 15.96 -13.65 -3.35
C GLU A 51 16.40 -12.82 -2.13
N GLU A 52 17.51 -13.19 -1.48
CA GLU A 52 18.05 -12.42 -0.36
C GLU A 52 18.56 -11.03 -0.78
N SER A 53 19.15 -10.94 -1.97
CA SER A 53 19.59 -9.67 -2.56
C SER A 53 18.41 -8.75 -2.87
N ILE A 54 17.34 -9.29 -3.44
CA ILE A 54 16.07 -8.60 -3.69
C ILE A 54 15.49 -8.13 -2.36
N LYS A 55 15.31 -9.03 -1.38
CA LYS A 55 14.79 -8.69 -0.04
C LYS A 55 15.65 -7.61 0.63
N ARG A 56 16.98 -7.63 0.46
CA ARG A 56 17.87 -6.58 0.95
C ARG A 56 17.54 -5.23 0.31
N GLN A 57 17.45 -5.17 -1.02
CA GLN A 57 17.12 -3.93 -1.74
C GLN A 57 15.71 -3.41 -1.40
N LEU A 58 14.72 -4.30 -1.31
CA LEU A 58 13.36 -3.96 -0.87
C LEU A 58 13.35 -3.41 0.56
N ARG A 59 14.14 -4.00 1.45
CA ARG A 59 14.30 -3.53 2.84
C ARG A 59 14.88 -2.11 2.89
N GLU A 60 15.86 -1.80 2.05
CA GLU A 60 16.44 -0.45 1.94
C GLU A 60 15.43 0.56 1.40
N ARG A 61 14.67 0.21 0.36
CA ARG A 61 13.59 1.07 -0.18
C ARG A 61 12.50 1.32 0.86
N MET A 62 12.07 0.28 1.56
CA MET A 62 11.06 0.38 2.63
C MET A 62 11.58 1.21 3.82
N ALA A 63 12.87 1.10 4.18
CA ALA A 63 13.47 1.91 5.24
C ALA A 63 13.47 3.42 4.92
N ASN A 64 13.46 3.79 3.64
CA ASN A 64 13.36 5.17 3.16
C ASN A 64 11.92 5.63 2.89
N SER A 65 10.93 4.79 3.19
CA SER A 65 9.51 5.07 2.94
C SER A 65 8.81 5.51 4.23
N LYS A 66 7.86 6.44 4.09
CA LYS A 66 7.01 6.94 5.18
C LYS A 66 5.71 6.14 5.30
N VAL A 67 5.22 5.60 4.19
CA VAL A 67 3.95 4.89 4.10
C VAL A 67 4.12 3.64 3.25
N PHE A 68 3.44 2.56 3.65
CA PHE A 68 3.34 1.32 2.89
C PHE A 68 1.95 1.23 2.26
N VAL A 69 1.91 1.06 0.94
CA VAL A 69 0.69 0.89 0.15
C VAL A 69 0.67 -0.51 -0.44
N LEU A 70 -0.42 -1.25 -0.24
CA LEU A 70 -0.64 -2.56 -0.83
C LEU A 70 -1.79 -2.50 -1.82
N LEU A 71 -1.54 -2.86 -3.10
CA LEU A 71 -2.62 -3.05 -4.07
C LEU A 71 -3.17 -4.48 -3.97
N ILE A 72 -4.46 -4.58 -3.64
CA ILE A 72 -5.18 -5.84 -3.46
C ILE A 72 -6.01 -6.12 -4.72
N GLY A 73 -5.52 -7.05 -5.54
CA GLY A 73 -6.23 -7.62 -6.67
C GLY A 73 -6.64 -9.06 -6.42
N GLU A 74 -7.20 -9.70 -7.43
CA GLU A 74 -7.82 -11.03 -7.34
C GLU A 74 -6.87 -12.13 -6.82
N ARG A 75 -5.58 -12.02 -7.15
CA ARG A 75 -4.56 -13.00 -6.77
C ARG A 75 -3.72 -12.61 -5.55
N THR A 76 -3.86 -11.39 -5.04
CA THR A 76 -2.97 -10.85 -3.99
C THR A 76 -2.98 -11.72 -2.73
N ARG A 77 -4.12 -12.31 -2.37
CA ARG A 77 -4.25 -13.26 -1.24
C ARG A 77 -3.27 -14.43 -1.31
N TYR A 78 -2.93 -14.91 -2.50
CA TYR A 78 -2.09 -16.09 -2.70
C TYR A 78 -0.58 -15.76 -2.77
N LEU A 79 -0.21 -14.48 -2.76
CA LEU A 79 1.19 -14.03 -2.86
C LEU A 79 1.90 -14.14 -1.50
N THR A 80 2.35 -15.35 -1.17
CA THR A 80 2.93 -15.68 0.14
C THR A 80 4.45 -15.54 0.23
N LYS A 81 5.14 -15.28 -0.89
CA LYS A 81 6.61 -15.12 -0.91
C LYS A 81 7.04 -13.69 -0.61
N PHE A 82 6.99 -12.81 -1.61
CA PHE A 82 7.44 -11.42 -1.48
C PHE A 82 6.41 -10.54 -0.77
N VAL A 83 5.15 -10.52 -1.23
CA VAL A 83 4.11 -9.64 -0.67
C VAL A 83 3.87 -9.90 0.82
N LYS A 84 3.76 -11.17 1.23
CA LYS A 84 3.69 -11.52 2.65
C LYS A 84 4.89 -10.99 3.45
N TRP A 85 6.11 -11.20 2.95
CA TRP A 85 7.33 -10.70 3.60
C TRP A 85 7.38 -9.17 3.67
N GLU A 86 6.92 -8.47 2.63
CA GLU A 86 6.83 -7.00 2.61
C GLU A 86 5.84 -6.48 3.66
N ILE A 87 4.68 -7.12 3.78
CA ILE A 87 3.67 -6.81 4.81
C ILE A 87 4.27 -6.99 6.20
N GLU A 88 4.92 -8.13 6.47
CA GLU A 88 5.55 -8.42 7.75
C GLU A 88 6.65 -7.40 8.09
N LEU A 89 7.45 -7.01 7.10
CA LEU A 89 8.47 -5.99 7.27
C LEU A 89 7.87 -4.60 7.54
N ALA A 90 6.79 -4.23 6.86
CA ALA A 90 6.10 -2.96 7.08
C ALA A 90 5.52 -2.87 8.49
N ILE A 91 4.91 -3.97 8.98
CA ILE A 91 4.42 -4.10 10.36
C ILE A 91 5.58 -3.95 11.35
N LYS A 92 6.69 -4.66 11.13
CA LYS A 92 7.89 -4.59 11.99
C LYS A 92 8.51 -3.19 12.02
N LYS A 93 8.41 -2.44 10.92
CA LYS A 93 8.85 -1.05 10.81
C LYS A 93 7.79 -0.03 11.25
N GLU A 94 6.63 -0.52 11.68
CA GLU A 94 5.53 0.30 12.21
C GLU A 94 5.05 1.34 11.19
N LEU A 95 5.21 1.03 9.90
CA LEU A 95 4.81 1.91 8.83
C LEU A 95 3.28 1.94 8.74
N PRO A 96 2.67 3.13 8.53
CA PRO A 96 1.26 3.21 8.18
C PRO A 96 0.95 2.37 6.95
N ILE A 97 0.00 1.44 7.09
CA ILE A 97 -0.42 0.53 6.02
C ILE A 97 -1.72 1.02 5.39
N ILE A 98 -1.69 1.25 4.08
CA ILE A 98 -2.85 1.59 3.25
C ILE A 98 -3.11 0.43 2.27
N CYS A 99 -4.23 -0.25 2.45
CA CYS A 99 -4.71 -1.30 1.57
C CYS A 99 -5.64 -0.72 0.52
N VAL A 100 -5.29 -0.87 -0.76
CA VAL A 100 -6.04 -0.32 -1.89
C VAL A 100 -6.67 -1.47 -2.66
N ASN A 101 -7.99 -1.58 -2.57
CA ASN A 101 -8.75 -2.62 -3.21
C ASN A 101 -9.01 -2.28 -4.69
N LEU A 102 -8.47 -3.09 -5.59
CA LEU A 102 -8.61 -2.90 -7.04
C LEU A 102 -10.04 -3.19 -7.54
N ASN A 103 -10.79 -4.00 -6.81
CA ASN A 103 -12.23 -4.23 -7.04
C ASN A 103 -13.13 -3.07 -6.55
N LYS A 104 -12.53 -1.93 -6.14
CA LYS A 104 -13.22 -0.74 -5.62
C LYS A 104 -14.03 -0.95 -4.32
N ASN A 105 -13.75 -2.02 -3.57
CA ASN A 105 -14.37 -2.20 -2.26
C ASN A 105 -13.80 -1.19 -1.25
N ARG A 106 -14.66 -0.67 -0.37
CA ARG A 106 -14.30 0.28 0.70
C ARG A 106 -13.93 -0.40 2.03
N LYS A 107 -13.94 -1.73 2.08
CA LYS A 107 -13.68 -2.54 3.29
C LYS A 107 -12.70 -3.67 2.98
N LYS A 108 -12.13 -4.28 4.02
CA LYS A 108 -11.41 -5.55 3.90
C LYS A 108 -12.35 -6.61 3.33
N ASP A 109 -11.85 -7.40 2.40
CA ASP A 109 -12.60 -8.47 1.75
C ASP A 109 -11.78 -9.77 1.64
N ASN A 110 -12.34 -10.72 0.88
CA ASN A 110 -11.76 -12.03 0.66
C ASN A 110 -10.56 -12.04 -0.31
N LEU A 111 -10.03 -10.91 -0.72
CA LEU A 111 -8.81 -10.82 -1.53
C LEU A 111 -7.62 -10.35 -0.68
N CYS A 112 -7.89 -9.86 0.53
CA CYS A 112 -6.84 -9.47 1.46
C CYS A 112 -6.00 -10.68 1.89
N PRO A 113 -4.65 -10.55 1.90
CA PRO A 113 -3.76 -11.54 2.50
C PRO A 113 -4.04 -11.70 4.00
N SER A 114 -3.91 -12.93 4.51
CA SER A 114 -4.05 -13.24 5.95
C SER A 114 -2.96 -12.61 6.81
N SER A 115 -1.82 -12.22 6.23
CA SER A 115 -0.75 -11.48 6.93
C SER A 115 -1.18 -10.12 7.48
N LEU A 116 -2.32 -9.58 7.01
CA LEU A 116 -2.92 -8.33 7.51
C LEU A 116 -4.07 -8.58 8.48
N ASP A 117 -4.33 -9.84 8.87
CA ASP A 117 -5.36 -10.11 9.87
C ASP A 117 -4.99 -9.52 11.23
N GLU A 118 -5.98 -8.89 11.86
CA GLU A 118 -5.83 -8.17 13.14
C GLU A 118 -4.72 -7.10 13.14
N LYS A 119 -4.25 -6.64 11.96
CA LYS A 119 -3.26 -5.57 11.85
C LYS A 119 -3.92 -4.24 11.54
N LEU A 120 -3.39 -3.16 12.13
CA LEU A 120 -3.87 -1.81 11.93
C LEU A 120 -3.58 -1.36 10.49
N ALA A 121 -4.61 -1.36 9.65
CA ALA A 121 -4.50 -0.96 8.26
C ALA A 121 -5.81 -0.31 7.80
N ILE A 122 -5.73 0.68 6.91
CA ILE A 122 -6.92 1.27 6.30
C ILE A 122 -7.19 0.65 4.94
N PHE A 123 -8.46 0.37 4.65
CA PHE A 123 -8.92 -0.17 3.38
C PHE A 123 -9.65 0.91 2.59
N ILE A 124 -9.20 1.16 1.37
CA ILE A 124 -9.77 2.16 0.46
C ILE A 124 -9.97 1.56 -0.93
N PRO A 125 -10.96 2.07 -1.70
CA PRO A 125 -11.09 1.69 -3.10
C PRO A 125 -9.97 2.30 -3.94
N PHE A 126 -9.62 1.66 -5.05
CA PHE A 126 -8.65 2.18 -6.01
C PHE A 126 -9.20 3.42 -6.74
N GLY A 127 -8.60 4.59 -6.46
CA GLY A 127 -8.92 5.86 -7.11
C GLY A 127 -8.02 7.02 -6.63
N ASN A 128 -7.71 7.97 -7.52
CA ASN A 128 -6.72 9.03 -7.27
C ASN A 128 -7.04 9.88 -6.02
N LYS A 129 -8.26 10.42 -5.92
CA LYS A 129 -8.66 11.34 -4.84
C LYS A 129 -8.59 10.70 -3.46
N ILE A 130 -9.13 9.49 -3.33
CA ILE A 130 -9.13 8.78 -2.04
C ILE A 130 -7.73 8.31 -1.65
N MET A 131 -6.90 7.92 -2.63
CA MET A 131 -5.50 7.57 -2.37
C MET A 131 -4.71 8.78 -1.91
N GLN A 132 -4.89 9.94 -2.54
CA GLN A 132 -4.26 11.18 -2.10
C GLN A 132 -4.67 11.52 -0.67
N TYR A 133 -5.97 11.53 -0.40
CA TYR A 133 -6.50 11.79 0.94
C TYR A 133 -5.91 10.82 1.97
N ALA A 134 -5.82 9.53 1.63
CA ALA A 134 -5.27 8.52 2.52
C ALA A 134 -3.77 8.74 2.79
N LEU A 135 -2.98 9.06 1.77
CA LEU A 135 -1.55 9.30 1.93
C LEU A 135 -1.24 10.56 2.76
N GLU A 136 -2.11 11.56 2.71
CA GLU A 136 -1.98 12.81 3.49
C GLU A 136 -2.45 12.63 4.95
N ASN A 137 -3.54 11.90 5.18
CA ASN A 137 -4.23 11.87 6.48
C ASN A 137 -3.98 10.60 7.29
N TRP A 138 -3.86 9.43 6.64
CA TRP A 138 -3.71 8.16 7.33
C TRP A 138 -2.45 8.07 8.20
N PRO A 139 -1.26 8.57 7.81
CA PRO A 139 -0.06 8.41 8.65
C PRO A 139 -0.22 8.94 10.06
N ARG A 140 -0.88 10.10 10.22
CA ARG A 140 -1.16 10.71 11.51
C ARG A 140 -2.24 9.95 12.29
N SER A 141 -3.29 9.51 11.61
CA SER A 141 -4.35 8.69 12.23
C SER A 141 -3.83 7.33 12.68
N HIS A 142 -2.96 6.69 11.89
CA HIS A 142 -2.32 5.43 12.20
C HIS A 142 -1.47 5.53 13.47
N GLU A 143 -0.62 6.55 13.56
CA GLU A 143 0.18 6.80 14.78
C GLU A 143 -0.71 6.97 16.01
N LYS A 144 -1.76 7.78 15.91
CA LYS A 144 -2.73 7.97 17.00
C LYS A 144 -3.39 6.65 17.41
N TYR A 145 -3.97 5.92 16.46
CA TYR A 145 -4.68 4.67 16.74
C TYR A 145 -3.75 3.59 17.29
N ARG A 146 -2.52 3.55 16.80
CA ARG A 146 -1.49 2.66 17.32
C ARG A 146 -1.17 2.96 18.78
N ASN A 147 -0.99 4.22 19.14
CA ASN A 147 -0.75 4.64 20.54
C ASN A 147 -1.95 4.33 21.46
N GLU A 148 -3.16 4.32 20.90
CA GLU A 148 -4.39 3.89 21.59
C GLU A 148 -4.54 2.36 21.65
N GLY A 149 -3.58 1.57 21.14
CA GLY A 149 -3.64 0.11 21.12
C GLY A 149 -4.68 -0.46 20.15
N LYS A 150 -5.18 0.34 19.21
CA LYS A 150 -6.17 -0.08 18.23
C LYS A 150 -5.57 -0.99 17.17
N ILE A 151 -6.33 -2.00 16.78
CA ILE A 151 -5.96 -2.98 15.78
C ILE A 151 -7.10 -3.20 14.77
N GLY A 152 -6.81 -3.94 13.70
CA GLY A 152 -7.80 -4.37 12.72
C GLY A 152 -7.99 -3.43 11.53
N ALA A 153 -8.99 -3.78 10.71
CA ALA A 153 -9.27 -3.14 9.43
C ALA A 153 -10.09 -1.86 9.61
N TYR A 154 -9.49 -0.72 9.24
CA TYR A 154 -10.13 0.59 9.24
C TYR A 154 -10.71 0.93 7.87
N ARG A 155 -11.73 1.77 7.89
CA ARG A 155 -12.37 2.37 6.72
C ARG A 155 -12.69 3.82 7.06
N TYR A 156 -12.63 4.71 6.06
CA TYR A 156 -13.13 6.07 6.24
C TYR A 156 -14.66 6.11 6.37
N PRO A 157 -15.22 7.09 7.09
CA PRO A 157 -16.66 7.30 7.10
C PRO A 157 -17.16 7.72 5.71
N ASP A 158 -18.43 7.46 5.41
CA ASP A 158 -19.02 7.75 4.09
C ASP A 158 -18.92 9.23 3.70
N SER A 159 -18.95 10.13 4.69
CA SER A 159 -18.79 11.58 4.51
C SER A 159 -17.50 11.98 3.79
N ILE A 160 -16.40 11.24 3.98
CA ILE A 160 -15.15 11.49 3.25
C ILE A 160 -15.31 11.15 1.78
N TYR A 161 -15.97 10.04 1.46
CA TYR A 161 -16.20 9.64 0.08
C TYR A 161 -17.15 10.60 -0.65
N GLU A 162 -18.18 11.08 0.05
CA GLU A 162 -19.12 12.08 -0.47
C GLU A 162 -18.41 13.42 -0.75
N ASN A 163 -17.58 13.90 0.18
CA ASN A 163 -16.81 15.14 0.02
C ASN A 163 -15.86 15.08 -1.18
N LEU A 164 -15.19 13.93 -1.37
CA LEU A 164 -14.32 13.69 -2.53
C LEU A 164 -15.09 13.53 -3.85
N LYS A 165 -16.42 13.60 -3.83
CA LYS A 165 -17.33 13.31 -4.96
C LYS A 165 -17.07 11.92 -5.54
N TYR A 166 -16.77 10.95 -4.68
CA TYR A 166 -16.49 9.57 -5.04
C TYR A 166 -17.80 8.78 -5.14
N TRP A 167 -18.59 9.10 -6.17
CA TRP A 167 -19.84 8.40 -6.47
C TRP A 167 -19.55 7.09 -7.21
N HIS A 168 -20.23 6.02 -6.82
CA HIS A 168 -20.21 4.77 -7.57
C HIS A 168 -21.01 4.99 -8.86
N TYR A 169 -20.34 4.85 -10.01
CA TYR A 169 -20.98 4.53 -11.29
C TYR A 169 -20.73 3.06 -11.56
#